data_AF-A0AAF0ZYW6-F1
#
_entry.id   AF-A0AAF0ZYW6-F1
#
_cell.length_a   1.000
_cell.length_b   1.000
_cell.length_c   1.000
_cell.angle_alpha   90.00
_cell.angle_beta   90.00
_cell.angle_gamma   90.00
#
_symmetry.space_group_name_H-M   'P 1'
#
loop_
_entity.id
_entity.type
_entity.pdbx_description
1 polymer ?
#
loop_
_entity_poly.entity_id
_entity_poly.type
_entity_poly.pdbx_seq_one_letter_code
_entity_poly.pdbx_strand_id
1 'polypeptide(L)' 'MNVLYHPGNANVVADTLRRLSMDGSVIVQNGSESSLVAKIEEKQDSNSILLQLKGAVYQQRVEVFSQGGDGVLRY' A
#
# COMPACT_ATOMS: atom_id res chain seq x y z
N MET A 1 4.45 -20.29 -7.66
CA MET A 1 5.32 -20.32 -8.86
C MET A 1 6.66 -19.73 -8.45
N ASN A 2 7.76 -20.49 -8.45
CA ASN A 2 9.08 -19.93 -8.13
C ASN A 2 9.73 -19.46 -9.43
N VAL A 3 10.02 -18.17 -9.52
CA VAL A 3 10.75 -17.59 -10.65
C VAL A 3 12.21 -17.47 -10.25
N LEU A 4 13.05 -18.32 -10.83
CA LEU A 4 14.50 -18.23 -10.67
C LEU A 4 15.04 -17.19 -11.65
N TYR A 5 15.69 -16.14 -11.14
CA TYR A 5 16.29 -15.11 -11.99
C TYR A 5 17.70 -14.75 -11.55
N HIS A 6 18.51 -14.30 -12.51
CA HIS A 6 19.86 -13.81 -12.25
C HIS A 6 19.81 -12.35 -11.77
N PRO A 7 20.62 -11.93 -10.78
CA PRO A 7 20.57 -10.58 -10.20
C PRO A 7 20.69 -9.45 -11.23
N GLY A 8 21.45 -9.65 -12.31
CA GLY A 8 21.60 -8.67 -13.40
C GLY A 8 20.31 -8.39 -14.20
N ASN A 9 19.27 -9.22 -14.05
CA ASN A 9 18.01 -9.12 -14.78
C ASN A 9 16.81 -8.82 -13.89
N ALA A 10 17.02 -8.47 -12.61
CA ALA A 10 15.96 -8.23 -11.63
C ALA A 10 14.94 -7.17 -12.12
N ASN A 11 15.41 -6.12 -12.78
CA ASN A 11 14.57 -5.03 -13.28
C ASN A 11 13.63 -5.49 -14.41
N VAL A 12 14.10 -6.38 -15.29
CA VAL A 12 13.30 -6.93 -16.40
C VAL A 12 12.22 -7.87 -15.86
N VAL A 13 12.55 -8.64 -14.83
CA VAL A 13 11.59 -9.53 -14.16
C VAL A 13 10.54 -8.73 -13.39
N ALA A 14 10.93 -7.64 -12.74
CA ALA A 14 9.98 -6.74 -12.08
C ALA A 14 9.00 -6.07 -13.06
N ASP A 15 9.48 -5.61 -14.21
CA ASP A 15 8.62 -5.00 -15.25
C ASP A 15 7.63 -6.01 -15.85
N THR A 16 8.10 -7.21 -16.18
CA THR A 16 7.24 -8.27 -16.72
C THR A 16 6.16 -8.71 -15.73
N LEU A 17 6.51 -8.87 -14.45
CA LEU A 17 5.54 -9.18 -13.40
C LEU A 17 4.54 -8.04 -13.16
N ARG A 18 4.98 -6.78 -13.24
CA ARG A 18 4.09 -5.61 -13.14
C ARG A 18 3.07 -5.60 -14.28
N ARG A 19 3.50 -5.88 -15.52
CA ARG A 19 2.61 -5.95 -16.68
C ARG A 19 1.61 -7.10 -16.56
N LEU A 20 2.08 -8.29 -16.20
CA LEU A 20 1.20 -9.44 -15.95
C LEU A 20 0.21 -9.21 -14.81
N SER A 21 0.57 -8.37 -13.82
CA SER A 21 -0.32 -7.93 -12.76
C SER A 21 -1.35 -6.90 -13.20
N MET A 22 -0.97 -5.96 -14.07
CA MET A 22 -1.91 -5.03 -14.69
C MET A 22 -2.92 -5.75 -15.60
N ASP A 23 -2.49 -6.82 -16.26
CA ASP A 23 -3.33 -7.68 -17.10
C ASP A 23 -4.21 -8.65 -16.28
N GLY A 24 -4.14 -8.60 -14.93
CA GLY A 24 -4.90 -9.46 -14.02
C GLY A 24 -4.51 -10.94 -14.06
N SER A 25 -3.51 -11.30 -14.88
CA SER A 25 -3.05 -12.67 -15.08
C SER A 25 -2.20 -13.17 -13.91
N VAL A 26 -1.55 -12.27 -13.17
CA VAL A 26 -0.70 -12.59 -12.02
C VAL A 26 -0.96 -11.64 -10.87
N ILE A 27 -1.39 -12.13 -9.72
CA ILE A 27 -1.43 -11.32 -8.49
C ILE A 27 -0.01 -11.30 -7.91
N VAL A 28 0.71 -10.19 -8.10
CA VAL A 28 1.97 -9.94 -7.38
C VAL A 28 1.61 -9.57 -5.95
N GLN A 29 1.56 -10.57 -5.07
CA GLN A 29 1.55 -10.29 -3.63
C GLN A 29 2.93 -9.78 -3.27
N ASN A 30 3.02 -8.51 -2.85
CA ASN A 30 4.26 -7.93 -2.36
C ASN A 30 4.81 -8.87 -1.28
N GLY A 31 5.99 -9.45 -1.53
CA GLY A 31 6.49 -10.60 -0.80
C GLY A 31 6.68 -10.26 0.68
N SER A 32 5.80 -10.81 1.52
CA SER A 32 5.71 -10.64 2.97
C SER A 32 5.67 -9.18 3.43
N GLU A 33 4.56 -8.77 4.04
CA GLU A 33 4.65 -7.75 5.08
C GLU A 33 5.81 -8.14 6.00
N SER A 34 6.81 -7.27 6.14
CA SER A 34 7.93 -7.61 6.99
C SER A 34 7.39 -7.89 8.40
N SER A 35 7.90 -8.92 9.08
CA SER A 35 7.48 -9.24 10.45
C SER A 35 7.55 -8.03 11.39
N LEU A 36 8.44 -7.07 11.08
CA LEU A 36 8.52 -5.79 11.78
C LEU A 36 7.28 -4.92 11.52
N VAL A 37 6.88 -4.74 10.26
CA VAL A 37 5.70 -3.96 9.86
C VAL A 37 4.44 -4.57 10.47
N ALA A 38 4.24 -5.89 10.34
CA ALA A 38 3.09 -6.58 10.92
C ALA A 38 3.01 -6.41 12.45
N LYS A 39 4.15 -6.49 13.15
CA LYS A 39 4.23 -6.31 14.61
C LYS A 39 4.02 -4.86 15.06
N ILE A 40 4.45 -3.90 14.24
CA ILE A 40 4.17 -2.48 14.46
C ILE A 40 2.67 -2.23 14.29
N GLU A 41 2.07 -2.81 13.24
CA GLU A 41 0.65 -2.66 12.96
C GLU A 41 -0.26 -3.34 14.00
N GLU A 42 0.14 -4.48 14.55
CA GLU A 42 -0.58 -5.13 15.66
C GLU A 42 -0.55 -4.28 16.94
N LYS A 43 0.56 -3.60 17.21
CA LYS A 43 0.77 -2.88 18.47
C LYS A 43 0.43 -1.40 18.43
N GLN A 44 0.25 -0.82 17.25
CA GLN A 44 -0.08 0.60 17.10
C GLN A 44 -1.40 0.97 17.80
N ASP A 45 -2.38 0.06 17.83
CA ASP A 45 -3.69 0.30 18.45
C ASP A 45 -3.66 0.14 19.99
N SER A 46 -2.57 -0.39 20.56
CA SER A 46 -2.35 -0.42 22.02
C SER A 46 -1.73 0.87 22.56
N ASN A 47 -1.18 1.72 21.69
CA ASN A 47 -0.56 2.97 22.08
C ASN A 47 -1.61 4.10 22.10
N SER A 48 -1.94 4.58 23.31
CA SER A 48 -2.97 5.61 23.51
C SER A 48 -2.65 6.94 22.83
N ILE A 49 -1.37 7.29 22.68
CA ILE A 49 -0.92 8.52 21.98
C ILE A 49 -1.16 8.37 20.47
N LEU A 50 -0.79 7.22 19.89
CA LEU A 50 -1.03 6.96 18.47
C LEU A 50 -2.53 6.92 18.15
N LEU A 51 -3.34 6.35 19.04
CA LEU A 51 -4.79 6.31 18.87
C LEU A 51 -5.41 7.72 18.88
N GLN A 52 -4.94 8.60 19.79
CA GLN A 52 -5.37 10.00 19.84
C GLN A 52 -4.93 10.78 18.60
N LEU A 53 -3.69 10.61 18.14
CA LEU A 53 -3.18 11.26 16.93
C LEU A 53 -3.94 10.79 15.68
N LYS A 54 -4.19 9.49 15.55
CA LYS A 54 -5.01 8.90 14.48
C LYS A 54 -6.42 9.47 14.51
N GLY A 55 -7.05 9.52 15.68
CA GLY A 55 -8.37 10.16 15.88
C GLY A 55 -8.38 11.64 15.50
N ALA A 56 -7.37 12.40 15.93
CA ALA A 56 -7.22 13.81 15.59
C ALA A 56 -7.03 14.01 14.08
N VAL A 57 -6.23 13.20 13.40
CA VAL A 57 -6.07 13.27 11.93
C VAL A 57 -7.38 12.96 11.20
N TYR A 58 -8.13 11.95 11.65
CA TYR A 58 -9.45 11.65 11.07
C TYR A 58 -10.45 12.77 11.30
N GLN A 59 -10.45 13.39 12.48
CA GLN A 59 -11.33 14.51 12.83
C GLN A 59 -10.89 15.82 12.15
N GLN A 60 -9.60 16.00 11.91
CA GLN A 60 -8.99 17.15 11.25
C GLN A 60 -8.95 16.97 9.73
N ARG A 61 -9.69 16.02 9.14
CA ARG A 61 -9.90 15.98 7.68
C ARG A 61 -10.68 17.23 7.26
N VAL A 62 -9.94 18.33 7.09
CA VAL A 62 -10.33 19.45 6.25
C VAL A 62 -10.18 18.91 4.84
N GLU A 63 -11.26 18.39 4.29
CA GLU A 63 -11.32 18.10 2.87
C GLU A 63 -11.28 19.43 2.12
N VAL A 64 -10.07 19.88 1.79
CA VAL A 64 -9.83 21.06 0.92
C VAL A 64 -10.45 20.83 -0.46
N PHE A 65 -10.68 19.57 -0.79
CA PHE A 65 -11.34 19.13 -2.00
C PHE A 65 -12.28 17.97 -1.72
N SER A 66 -13.43 17.96 -2.37
CA SER A 66 -14.34 16.82 -2.45
C SER A 66 -14.23 16.16 -3.83
N GLN A 67 -14.35 14.83 -3.89
CA GLN A 67 -14.38 14.10 -5.15
C GLN A 67 -15.82 14.01 -5.66
N GLY A 68 -16.04 14.49 -6.88
CA GLY A 68 -17.31 14.32 -7.59
C GLY A 68 -17.55 12.87 -7.99
N GLY A 69 -18.81 12.50 -8.26
CA GLY A 69 -19.15 11.16 -8.75
C GLY A 69 -18.56 10.83 -10.13
N ASP A 70 -18.01 11.84 -10.81
CA ASP A 70 -17.22 11.75 -12.05
C ASP A 70 -15.72 11.48 -11.79
N GLY A 71 -15.31 11.41 -10.52
CA GLY A 71 -13.92 11.25 -10.10
C GLY A 71 -13.12 12.56 -10.04
N VAL A 72 -13.71 13.71 -10.36
CA VAL A 72 -13.02 15.02 -10.41
C VAL A 72 -13.00 15.68 -9.04
N LEU A 73 -11.83 16.15 -8.58
CA LEU A 73 -11.69 16.89 -7.33
C LEU A 73 -12.14 18.35 -7.49
N ARG A 74 -12.93 18.85 -6.54
CA ARG A 74 -13.47 20.22 -6.53
C ARG A 74 -13.29 20.84 -5.16
N TYR A 75 -13.04 22.15 -5.14
CA TYR A 75 -13.03 22.95 -3.90
C TYR A 75 -14.45 23.09 -3.35
#